data_AF-A0AAX1N1W6-F1
#
_entry.id   AF-A0AAX1N1W6-F1
#
_cell.length_a   1.000
_cell.length_b   1.000
_cell.length_c   1.000
_cell.angle_alpha   90.00
_cell.angle_beta   90.00
_cell.angle_gamma   90.00
#
_symmetry.space_group_name_H-M   'P 1'
#
loop_
_entity.id
_entity.type
_entity.pdbx_description
1 polymer ?
#
loop_
_entity_poly.entity_id
_entity_poly.type
_entity_poly.pdbx_seq_one_letter_code
_entity_poly.pdbx_strand_id
1 'polypeptide(L)'
;MMENLESALLLLVVGMGTVFTILTMVVLSGKLIINITNSYLPEEIPTKKSINPKNGPLVSPQMVAVLSASVSIATKGEGRVVEITKSTKNKI
;
A
#
# COMPACT_ATOMS: atom_id res chain seq x y z
N MET A 1 -28.43 50.03 -1.80
CA MET A 1 -26.99 49.72 -1.59
C MET A 1 -26.77 48.57 -0.61
N MET A 2 -27.59 48.43 0.44
CA MET A 2 -27.50 47.34 1.44
C MET A 2 -27.81 45.94 0.86
N GLU A 3 -28.78 45.84 -0.07
CA GLU A 3 -29.18 44.58 -0.72
C GLU A 3 -28.05 43.90 -1.52
N ASN A 4 -27.11 44.66 -2.07
CA ASN A 4 -25.97 44.12 -2.83
C ASN A 4 -24.93 43.47 -1.91
N LEU A 5 -24.79 43.98 -0.68
CA LEU A 5 -23.86 43.44 0.30
C LEU A 5 -24.40 42.10 0.84
N GLU A 6 -25.69 42.04 1.15
CA GLU A 6 -26.37 40.79 1.54
C GLU A 6 -26.25 39.73 0.43
N SER A 7 -26.52 40.12 -0.82
CA SER A 7 -26.37 39.23 -1.98
C SER A 7 -24.92 38.76 -2.17
N ALA A 8 -23.94 39.65 -2.00
CA ALA A 8 -22.53 39.30 -2.11
C ALA A 8 -22.07 38.33 -1.00
N LEU A 9 -22.53 38.52 0.23
CA LEU A 9 -22.25 37.60 1.34
C LEU A 9 -22.87 36.22 1.11
N LEU A 10 -24.12 36.17 0.62
CA LEU A 10 -24.76 34.92 0.24
C LEU A 10 -23.99 34.20 -0.86
N LEU A 11 -23.57 34.91 -1.90
CA LEU A 11 -22.77 34.32 -2.99
C LEU A 11 -21.40 33.82 -2.51
N LEU A 12 -20.76 34.50 -1.55
CA LEU A 12 -19.51 34.05 -0.95
C LEU A 12 -19.70 32.75 -0.16
N VAL A 13 -20.73 32.68 0.67
CA VAL A 13 -21.06 31.47 1.46
C VAL A 13 -21.42 30.31 0.53
N VAL A 14 -22.21 30.56 -0.51
CA VAL A 14 -22.55 29.54 -1.51
C VAL A 14 -21.31 29.09 -2.26
N GLY A 15 -20.46 30.01 -2.71
CA GLY A 15 -19.23 29.69 -3.44
C GLY A 15 -18.28 28.82 -2.62
N MET A 16 -17.99 29.21 -1.38
CA MET A 16 -17.09 28.44 -0.51
C MET A 16 -17.74 27.16 0.02
N GLY A 17 -19.03 27.21 0.38
CA GLY A 17 -19.75 26.07 0.94
C GLY A 17 -19.97 24.95 -0.06
N THR A 18 -20.35 25.27 -1.29
CA THR A 18 -20.52 24.25 -2.35
C THR A 18 -19.20 23.63 -2.75
N VAL A 19 -18.14 24.41 -2.90
CA VAL A 19 -16.78 23.91 -3.17
C VAL A 19 -16.32 22.99 -2.04
N PHE A 20 -16.46 23.40 -0.79
CA PHE A 20 -16.11 22.56 0.37
C PHE A 20 -16.90 21.25 0.41
N THR A 21 -18.20 21.31 0.11
CA THR A 21 -19.08 20.15 0.08
C THR A 21 -18.65 19.15 -1.00
N ILE A 22 -18.41 19.63 -2.23
CA ILE A 22 -17.98 18.78 -3.34
C ILE A 22 -16.61 18.16 -3.05
N LEU A 23 -15.64 18.94 -2.58
CA LEU A 23 -14.31 18.43 -2.21
C LEU A 23 -14.40 17.33 -1.16
N THR A 24 -15.18 17.57 -0.09
CA THR A 24 -15.36 16.58 0.98
C THR A 24 -16.00 15.29 0.44
N MET A 25 -17.03 15.42 -0.40
CA MET A 25 -17.72 14.30 -1.03
C MET A 25 -16.77 13.46 -1.89
N VAL A 26 -15.94 14.12 -2.72
CA VAL A 26 -14.97 13.48 -3.61
C VAL A 26 -13.86 12.81 -2.81
N VAL A 27 -13.33 13.45 -1.76
CA VAL A 27 -12.28 12.85 -0.92
C VAL A 27 -12.81 11.62 -0.18
N LEU A 28 -14.02 11.69 0.39
CA LEU A 28 -14.61 10.55 1.08
C LEU A 28 -14.86 9.38 0.11
N SER A 29 -15.41 9.68 -1.06
CA SER A 29 -15.65 8.68 -2.12
C SER A 29 -14.34 8.08 -2.63
N GLY A 30 -13.31 8.91 -2.83
CA GLY A 30 -11.98 8.46 -3.22
C GLY A 30 -11.37 7.52 -2.17
N LYS A 31 -11.46 7.87 -0.88
CA LYS A 31 -11.00 7.00 0.21
C LYS A 31 -11.76 5.68 0.27
N LEU A 32 -13.07 5.69 0.03
CA LEU A 32 -13.88 4.46 -0.04
C LEU A 32 -13.48 3.59 -1.22
N ILE A 33 -13.32 4.17 -2.42
CA ILE A 33 -12.89 3.44 -3.62
C ILE A 33 -11.49 2.86 -3.43
N ILE A 34 -10.57 3.61 -2.82
CA ILE A 34 -9.23 3.12 -2.47
C ILE A 34 -9.36 1.94 -1.51
N ASN A 35 -10.12 2.06 -0.42
CA ASN A 35 -10.28 0.97 0.54
C ASN A 35 -10.92 -0.29 -0.07
N ILE A 36 -11.94 -0.11 -0.91
CA ILE A 36 -12.63 -1.20 -1.59
C ILE A 36 -11.68 -1.88 -2.58
N THR A 37 -10.99 -1.10 -3.41
CA THR A 37 -9.99 -1.64 -4.34
C THR A 37 -8.84 -2.31 -3.59
N ASN A 38 -8.41 -1.74 -2.46
CA ASN A 38 -7.36 -2.29 -1.60
C ASN A 38 -7.79 -3.56 -0.84
N SER A 39 -9.10 -3.75 -0.67
CA SER A 39 -9.65 -4.99 -0.13
C SER A 39 -9.83 -6.05 -1.23
N TYR A 40 -10.01 -5.65 -2.49
CA TYR A 40 -10.16 -6.57 -3.63
C TYR A 40 -8.83 -6.99 -4.25
N LEU A 41 -7.88 -6.07 -4.32
CA LEU A 41 -6.47 -6.37 -4.42
C LEU A 41 -5.97 -6.22 -2.99
N PRO A 42 -6.02 -7.26 -2.14
CA PRO A 42 -5.37 -7.20 -0.85
C PRO A 42 -3.98 -6.62 -1.09
N GLU A 43 -3.74 -5.36 -0.67
CA GLU A 43 -2.39 -4.91 -0.49
C GLU A 43 -1.78 -5.97 0.40
N GLU A 44 -0.82 -6.68 -0.16
CA GLU A 44 0.36 -7.05 0.60
C GLU A 44 0.83 -5.74 1.27
N ILE A 45 0.23 -5.36 2.42
CA ILE A 45 1.02 -4.98 3.60
C ILE A 45 2.25 -5.85 3.46
N PRO A 46 3.48 -5.31 3.32
CA PRO A 46 4.65 -6.10 2.94
C PRO A 46 4.84 -7.27 3.92
N THR A 47 4.16 -8.34 3.59
CA THR A 47 4.01 -9.63 4.19
C THR A 47 3.58 -10.38 2.95
N LYS A 48 4.52 -11.09 2.35
CA LYS A 48 4.19 -12.01 1.26
C LYS A 48 3.99 -11.38 -0.11
N LYS A 49 4.94 -10.56 -0.59
CA LYS A 49 5.64 -10.94 -1.84
C LYS A 49 5.75 -12.46 -1.91
N SER A 50 4.81 -13.00 -2.68
CA SER A 50 4.75 -14.37 -3.07
C SER A 50 6.12 -14.70 -3.65
N ILE A 51 6.82 -15.62 -3.00
CA ILE A 51 7.97 -16.28 -3.58
C ILE A 51 7.40 -16.96 -4.82
N ASN A 52 7.48 -16.30 -5.97
CA ASN A 52 7.23 -16.94 -7.23
C ASN A 52 8.31 -18.02 -7.35
N PRO A 53 8.00 -19.33 -7.22
CA PRO A 53 9.00 -20.38 -7.30
C PRO A 53 9.46 -20.62 -8.75
N LYS A 54 9.09 -19.71 -9.66
CA LYS A 54 9.48 -19.71 -11.05
C LYS A 54 10.39 -18.52 -11.25
N ASN A 55 11.70 -18.74 -11.13
CA ASN A 55 12.74 -18.21 -12.02
C ASN A 55 14.11 -18.27 -11.31
N GLY A 56 14.78 -19.43 -11.38
CA GLY A 56 16.22 -19.55 -11.07
C GLY A 56 16.60 -20.86 -10.38
N PRO A 57 17.76 -21.45 -10.66
CA PRO A 57 17.96 -22.91 -10.66
C PRO A 57 18.45 -23.47 -9.31
N LEU A 58 18.01 -24.69 -8.96
CA LEU A 58 18.64 -25.63 -8.01
C LEU A 58 18.53 -25.35 -6.49
N VAL A 59 17.55 -24.60 -5.99
CA VAL A 59 17.32 -24.56 -4.53
C VAL A 59 16.38 -25.69 -4.13
N SER A 60 16.91 -26.74 -3.48
CA SER A 60 16.10 -27.87 -3.05
C SER A 60 15.01 -27.41 -2.06
N PRO A 61 13.83 -28.04 -2.03
CA PRO A 61 12.76 -27.69 -1.09
C PRO A 61 13.22 -27.70 0.39
N GLN A 62 14.17 -28.58 0.70
CA GLN A 62 14.79 -28.68 2.03
C GLN A 62 15.62 -27.42 2.36
N MET A 63 16.40 -26.90 1.42
CA MET A 63 17.21 -25.70 1.62
C MET A 63 16.33 -24.46 1.86
N VAL A 64 15.23 -24.33 1.13
CA VAL A 64 14.26 -23.23 1.34
C VAL A 64 13.63 -23.30 2.75
N ALA A 65 13.27 -24.49 3.20
CA ALA A 65 12.70 -24.69 4.54
C ALA A 65 13.70 -24.34 5.65
N VAL A 66 14.95 -24.80 5.53
CA VAL A 66 16.02 -24.49 6.48
C VAL A 66 16.30 -22.99 6.53
N LEU A 67 16.38 -22.33 5.39
CA LEU A 67 16.59 -20.88 5.33
C LEU A 67 15.41 -20.11 5.95
N SER A 68 14.17 -20.50 5.66
CA SER A 68 12.98 -19.87 6.25
C SER A 68 12.92 -20.05 7.77
N ALA A 69 13.24 -21.25 8.27
CA ALA A 69 13.29 -21.52 9.71
C ALA A 69 14.41 -20.72 10.39
N SER A 70 15.59 -20.67 9.78
CA SER A 70 16.74 -19.92 10.30
C SER A 70 16.45 -18.43 10.38
N VAL A 71 15.80 -17.87 9.36
CA VAL A 71 15.37 -16.46 9.35
C VAL A 71 14.31 -16.22 10.41
N SER A 72 13.32 -17.10 10.55
CA SER A 72 12.31 -16.99 11.62
C SER A 72 12.93 -17.01 13.02
N ILE A 73 13.95 -17.85 13.24
CA ILE A 73 14.65 -17.93 14.53
C ILE A 73 15.49 -16.67 14.76
N ALA A 74 16.28 -16.25 13.76
CA ALA A 74 17.16 -15.08 13.85
C ALA A 74 16.38 -13.77 14.05
N THR A 75 15.16 -13.69 13.51
CA THR A 75 14.31 -12.50 13.55
C THR A 75 13.17 -12.60 14.57
N LYS A 76 13.18 -13.63 15.44
CA LYS A 76 12.13 -13.88 16.44
C LYS A 76 10.70 -13.92 15.85
N GLY A 77 10.56 -14.34 14.60
CA GLY A 77 9.29 -14.48 13.89
C GLY A 77 8.90 -13.29 13.00
N GLU A 78 9.63 -12.18 13.04
CA GLU A 78 9.26 -10.96 12.30
C GLU A 78 9.76 -10.95 10.84
N GLY A 79 10.80 -11.74 10.54
CA GLY A 79 11.46 -11.75 9.24
C GLY A 79 10.92 -12.82 8.30
N ARG A 80 10.76 -12.45 7.02
CA ARG A 80 10.26 -13.34 5.97
C ARG A 80 11.19 -13.36 4.76
N VAL A 81 11.46 -14.56 4.24
CA VAL A 81 12.28 -14.74 3.02
C VAL A 81 11.48 -14.25 1.81
N VAL A 82 12.02 -13.25 1.10
CA VAL A 82 11.41 -12.65 -0.10
C VAL A 82 12.04 -13.17 -1.39
N GLU A 83 13.36 -13.39 -1.38
CA GLU A 83 14.10 -13.86 -2.55
C GLU A 83 15.34 -14.66 -2.10
N ILE A 84 15.68 -15.72 -2.82
CA ILE A 84 16.88 -16.53 -2.57
C ILE A 84 17.72 -16.50 -3.83
N THR A 85 18.85 -15.79 -3.78
CA THR A 85 19.84 -15.75 -4.84
C THR A 85 21.19 -16.24 -4.33
N LYS A 86 21.90 -17.00 -5.16
CA LYS A 86 23.26 -17.45 -4.84
C LYS A 86 24.21 -16.26 -5.03
N SER A 87 24.76 -15.73 -3.93
CA SER A 87 25.80 -14.71 -4.00
C SER A 87 27.13 -15.37 -4.37
N THR A 88 27.53 -15.30 -5.63
CA THR A 88 28.88 -15.65 -6.07
C THR A 88 29.80 -14.48 -5.73
N LYS A 89 30.37 -14.46 -4.51
CA LYS A 89 31.51 -13.56 -4.25
C LYS A 89 32.70 -14.07 -5.07
N ASN A 90 33.06 -13.34 -6.13
CA ASN A 90 34.31 -13.53 -6.82
C ASN A 90 35.43 -13.20 -5.82
N LYS A 91 36.14 -14.24 -5.37
CA LYS A 91 37.30 -14.11 -4.49
C LYS A 91 38.44 -13.57 -5.36
N ILE A 92 38.73 -12.28 -5.23
CA ILE A 92 40.00 -11.69 -5.69
C ILE A 92 41.07 -12.11 -4.68
#